data_AF-A0ABD2LUI8-F1
#
_entry.id   AF-A0ABD2LUI8-F1
#
_cell.length_a   1.000
_cell.length_b   1.000
_cell.length_c   1.000
_cell.angle_alpha   90.00
_cell.angle_beta   90.00
_cell.angle_gamma   90.00
#
_symmetry.space_group_name_H-M   'P 1'
#
loop_
_entity.id
_entity.type
_entity.pdbx_description
1 polymer ?
#
loop_
_entity_poly.entity_id
_entity_poly.type
_entity_poly.pdbx_seq_one_letter_code
_entity_poly.pdbx_strand_id
1 'polypeptide(L)' 'MELFFFKPTEYERLYNCSSYNIGQIPLEKRQHFAIGAFFLSIGIICEVLYIPCMISIRKHMDSTCYKVELCANN' A
#
# COMPACT_ATOMS: atom_id res chain seq x y z
N MET A 1 -12.68 -12.65 1.67
CA MET A 1 -12.12 -13.97 2.02
C MET A 1 -13.28 -14.84 2.46
N GLU A 2 -13.73 -15.76 1.61
CA GLU A 2 -14.83 -16.67 1.94
C GLU A 2 -14.32 -17.74 2.90
N LEU A 3 -15.06 -18.00 3.99
CA LEU A 3 -14.69 -18.98 5.02
C LEU A 3 -15.08 -20.39 4.54
N PHE A 4 -14.11 -21.13 3.99
CA PHE A 4 -14.31 -22.51 3.52
C PHE A 4 -14.35 -23.58 4.64
N PHE A 5 -14.62 -23.19 5.88
CA PHE A 5 -14.61 -24.08 7.07
C PHE A 5 -15.47 -25.34 6.92
N PHE A 6 -16.60 -25.25 6.21
CA PHE A 6 -17.54 -26.36 6.03
C PHE A 6 -17.43 -27.06 4.67
N LYS A 7 -16.47 -26.67 3.84
CA LYS A 7 -16.23 -27.25 2.51
C LYS A 7 -14.77 -27.69 2.39
N PRO A 8 -14.36 -28.76 3.09
CA PRO A 8 -12.98 -29.21 3.13
C PRO A 8 -12.43 -29.57 1.73
N THR A 9 -13.29 -30.07 0.84
CA THR A 9 -12.92 -30.42 -0.55
C THR A 9 -12.58 -29.20 -1.41
N GLU A 10 -13.36 -28.12 -1.35
CA GLU A 10 -13.02 -26.86 -2.03
C GLU A 10 -11.81 -26.20 -1.39
N TYR A 11 -11.70 -26.27 -0.05
CA TYR A 11 -10.53 -25.78 0.66
C TYR A 11 -9.25 -26.49 0.22
N GLU A 12 -9.23 -27.82 0.16
CA GLU A 12 -8.07 -28.56 -0.36
C GLU A 12 -7.81 -28.24 -1.83
N ARG A 13 -8.83 -28.11 -2.69
CA ARG A 13 -8.58 -27.77 -4.10
C ARG A 13 -7.90 -26.42 -4.29
N LEU A 14 -8.28 -25.42 -3.50
CA LEU A 14 -7.80 -24.03 -3.64
C LEU A 14 -6.56 -23.73 -2.79
N TYR A 15 -6.39 -24.42 -1.66
CA TYR A 15 -5.37 -24.15 -0.65
C TYR A 15 -4.43 -25.33 -0.38
N ASN A 16 -4.41 -26.33 -1.26
CA ASN A 16 -3.41 -27.39 -1.20
C ASN A 16 -2.03 -26.87 -1.64
N CYS A 17 -1.26 -26.41 -0.66
CA CYS A 17 0.13 -25.99 -0.84
C CYS A 17 1.14 -27.16 -0.83
N SER A 18 0.73 -28.42 -0.95
CA SER A 18 1.66 -29.58 -0.93
C SER A 18 2.67 -29.58 -2.08
N SER A 19 2.31 -28.98 -3.23
CA SER A 19 3.24 -28.77 -4.35
C SER A 19 4.19 -27.59 -4.13
N TYR A 20 3.93 -26.72 -3.15
CA TYR A 20 4.71 -25.52 -2.89
C TYR A 20 5.76 -25.82 -1.82
N ASN A 21 6.97 -26.16 -2.26
CA ASN A 21 8.04 -26.49 -1.34
C ASN A 21 8.70 -25.20 -0.84
N ILE A 22 8.43 -24.89 0.44
CA ILE A 22 8.85 -23.66 1.12
C ILE A 22 10.38 -23.51 1.12
N GLY A 23 11.13 -24.62 1.02
CA GLY A 23 12.60 -24.63 0.95
C GLY A 23 13.18 -24.30 -0.42
N GLN A 24 12.37 -24.19 -1.49
CA GLN A 24 12.85 -23.92 -2.85
C GLN A 24 13.44 -22.52 -3.01
N ILE A 25 12.99 -21.57 -2.19
CA ILE A 25 13.45 -20.17 -2.23
C ILE A 25 14.14 -19.89 -0.90
N PRO A 26 15.49 -19.82 -0.87
CA PRO A 26 16.22 -19.53 0.35
C PRO A 26 15.77 -18.18 0.91
N LEU A 27 15.66 -18.08 2.24
CA LEU A 27 15.09 -16.91 2.92
C LEU A 27 15.81 -15.61 2.54
N GLU A 28 17.13 -15.67 2.28
CA GLU A 28 17.93 -14.54 1.81
C GLU A 28 17.48 -13.99 0.44
N LYS A 29 16.89 -14.81 -0.43
CA LYS A 29 16.35 -14.36 -1.74
C LYS A 29 14.93 -13.80 -1.65
N ARG A 30 14.24 -13.92 -0.51
CA ARG A 30 12.86 -13.42 -0.35
C ARG A 30 12.80 -11.93 0.00
N GLN A 31 13.86 -11.37 0.58
CA GLN A 31 13.91 -9.95 0.93
C GLN A 31 14.42 -9.11 -0.23
N HIS A 32 13.50 -8.39 -0.88
CA HIS A 32 13.84 -7.37 -1.87
C HIS A 32 14.15 -6.04 -1.17
N PHE A 33 15.35 -5.93 -0.59
CA PHE A 33 15.79 -4.73 0.13
C PHE A 33 15.72 -3.46 -0.74
N ALA A 34 16.11 -3.55 -2.01
CA ALA A 34 16.06 -2.42 -2.94
C ALA A 34 14.64 -1.88 -3.17
N ILE A 35 13.66 -2.77 -3.30
CA ILE A 35 12.25 -2.40 -3.47
C ILE A 35 11.73 -1.75 -2.18
N GLY A 36 12.06 -2.31 -1.02
CA GLY A 36 11.70 -1.73 0.27
C GLY A 36 12.28 -0.32 0.45
N ALA A 37 13.56 -0.14 0.14
CA ALA A 37 14.22 1.17 0.21
C ALA A 37 13.61 2.19 -0.75
N PHE A 38 13.21 1.77 -1.97
CA PHE A 38 12.55 2.63 -2.95
C PHE A 38 11.18 3.12 -2.49
N PHE A 39 10.35 2.22 -1.93
CA PHE A 39 9.04 2.64 -1.40
C PHE A 39 9.18 3.53 -0.17
N LEU A 40 10.15 3.25 0.69
CA LEU A 40 10.41 4.04 1.88
C LEU A 40 10.89 5.45 1.52
N SER A 41 11.78 5.58 0.53
CA SER A 41 12.23 6.89 0.06
C SER A 41 11.11 7.70 -0.58
N ILE A 42 10.26 7.09 -1.41
CA ILE A 42 9.08 7.75 -1.98
C ILE A 42 8.14 8.24 -0.88
N GLY A 43 7.87 7.39 0.13
CA GLY A 43 7.02 7.78 1.27
C GLY A 43 7.54 9.02 1.99
N ILE A 44 8.85 9.07 2.29
CA ILE A 44 9.47 10.23 2.93
C ILE A 44 9.33 11.49 2.06
N ILE A 45 9.60 11.38 0.75
CA ILE A 45 9.48 12.51 -0.19
C ILE A 45 8.03 13.04 -0.20
N CYS A 46 7.05 12.14 -0.26
CA CYS A 46 5.64 12.50 -0.22
C CYS A 46 5.27 13.24 1.08
N GLU A 47 5.68 12.75 2.24
CA GLU A 47 5.40 13.40 3.53
C GLU A 47 6.05 14.79 3.63
N VAL A 48 7.32 14.90 3.21
CA VAL A 48 8.06 16.18 3.21
C VAL A 48 7.43 17.19 2.28
N LEU A 49 6.91 16.77 1.12
CA LEU A 49 6.20 17.65 0.19
C LEU A 49 4.78 17.98 0.63
N TYR A 50 4.12 17.07 1.37
CA TYR A 50 2.76 17.24 1.84
C TYR A 50 2.64 18.34 2.91
N ILE A 51 3.58 18.39 3.87
CA ILE A 51 3.58 19.38 4.95
C ILE A 51 3.58 20.85 4.43
N PRO A 52 4.52 21.29 3.57
CA PRO A 52 4.52 22.66 3.05
C PRO A 52 3.31 22.93 2.12
N CYS A 53 2.81 21.91 1.41
CA CYS A 53 1.60 22.02 0.60
C CYS A 53 0.37 22.30 1.47
N MET A 54 0.20 21.57 2.58
CA MET A 54 -0.89 21.83 3.52
C MET A 54 -0.78 23.19 4.21
N ILE A 55 0.44 23.65 4.49
CA ILE A 55 0.68 24.98 5.07
C ILE A 55 0.33 26.09 4.06
N SER A 56 0.71 25.94 2.79
CA SER A 56 0.41 26.93 1.75
C SER A 56 -1.09 27.02 1.47
N ILE A 57 -1.78 25.87 1.39
CA ILE A 57 -3.24 25.81 1.24
C ILE A 57 -3.93 26.51 2.41
N ARG A 58 -3.53 26.22 3.66
CA ARG A 58 -4.10 26.89 4.85
C ARG A 58 -3.88 28.40 4.85
N LYS A 59 -2.72 28.87 4.37
CA LYS A 59 -2.38 30.29 4.30
C LYS A 59 -3.17 31.04 3.22
N HIS A 60 -3.59 30.35 2.17
CA HIS A 60 -4.32 30.94 1.04
C HIS A 60 -5.81 30.57 0.99
N MET A 61 -6.35 29.98 2.06
CA MET A 61 -7.77 29.60 2.21
C MET A 61 -8.78 30.77 2.07
N ASP A 62 -8.34 32.01 2.23
CA ASP A 62 -9.17 33.21 2.04
C ASP A 62 -9.41 33.55 0.57
N SER A 63 -8.66 32.93 -0.36
CA SER A 63 -8.83 33.10 -1.80
C SER A 63 -9.69 31.99 -2.39
N THR A 64 -10.73 32.38 -3.14
CA THR A 64 -11.75 31.49 -3.75
C THR A 64 -11.19 30.33 -4.59
N CYS A 65 -9.93 30.42 -5.04
CA CYS A 65 -9.27 29.45 -5.93
C CYS A 65 -8.87 28.14 -5.23
N TYR A 66 -8.41 28.18 -3.97
CA TYR A 66 -7.98 26.98 -3.23
C TYR A 66 -9.13 26.12 -2.70
N LYS A 67 -10.35 26.66 -2.73
CA LYS A 67 -11.57 25.94 -2.32
C LYS A 67 -11.95 24.84 -3.31
N VAL A 68 -11.50 24.92 -4.56
CA VAL A 68 -11.87 23.99 -5.64
C VAL A 68 -11.12 22.66 -5.52
N GLU A 69 -9.85 22.65 -5.14
CA GLU A 69 -9.07 21.40 -4.99
C GLU A 69 -9.49 20.57 -3.76
N LEU A 70 -9.98 21.20 -2.70
CA LEU A 70 -10.51 20.51 -1.52
C LEU A 70 -12.00 20.09 -1.65
N CYS A 71 -12.79 20.78 -2.49
CA CYS A 71 -14.22 20.49 -2.67
C CYS A 71 -14.58 19.75 -3.96
N ALA A 72 -13.63 19.48 -4.88
CA ALA A 72 -13.87 18.67 -6.08
C ALA A 72 -13.90 17.14 -5.81
N ASN A 73 -13.93 16.73 -4.54
CA ASN A 73 -14.20 15.35 -4.13
C ASN A 73 -15.39 15.32 -3.15
N ASN A 74 -16.55 15.80 -3.62
CA ASN A 74 -17.87 15.55 -3.05
C ASN A 74 -18.89 15.40 -4.18
#